data_AF-A0A0A1HXX6-F1
#
_entry.id   AF-A0A0A1HXX6-F1
#
_cell.length_a   1.000
_cell.length_b   1.000
_cell.length_c   1.000
_cell.angle_alpha   90.00
_cell.angle_beta   90.00
_cell.angle_gamma   90.00
#
_symmetry.space_group_name_H-M   'P 1'
#
loop_
_entity.id
_entity.type
_entity.pdbx_description
1 polymer ?
#
loop_
_entity_poly.entity_id
_entity_poly.type
_entity_poly.pdbx_seq_one_letter_code
_entity_poly.pdbx_strand_id
1 'polypeptide(L)'
;MLTQFSANMIATLQNAVDLQIATEAEIAALRSWKIYGVELNRVDIVEEPPLDNEWPTSPNDALTAAWLVAQGFDETAPQIPA
;
A
#
# COMPACT_ATOMS: atom_id res chain seq x y z
N MET A 1 4.95 0.75 7.99
CA MET A 1 3.87 1.72 7.70
C MET A 1 2.99 1.26 6.54
N LEU A 2 3.55 1.01 5.34
CA LEU A 2 2.80 0.50 4.18
C LEU A 2 2.10 -0.86 4.41
N THR A 3 2.68 -1.76 5.20
CA THR A 3 2.07 -3.04 5.57
C THR A 3 0.75 -2.86 6.32
N GLN A 4 0.69 -1.89 7.24
CA GLN A 4 -0.52 -1.58 8.01
C GLN A 4 -1.59 -0.93 7.12
N PHE A 5 -1.16 -0.01 6.24
CA PHE A 5 -2.06 0.60 5.27
C PHE A 5 -2.68 -0.43 4.32
N SER A 6 -1.87 -1.32 3.75
CA SER A 6 -2.35 -2.42 2.90
C SER A 6 -3.35 -3.32 3.65
N ALA A 7 -3.08 -3.66 4.91
CA ALA A 7 -3.99 -4.49 5.72
C ALA A 7 -5.34 -3.78 5.94
N ASN A 8 -5.35 -2.48 6.21
CA ASN A 8 -6.57 -1.69 6.38
C ASN A 8 -7.39 -1.57 5.07
N MET A 9 -6.72 -1.44 3.93
CA MET A 9 -7.37 -1.45 2.61
C MET A 9 -8.03 -2.80 2.34
N ILE A 10 -7.31 -3.90 2.59
CA ILE A 10 -7.86 -5.26 2.46
C ILE A 10 -9.08 -5.43 3.37
N ALA A 11 -9.01 -5.00 4.64
CA ALA A 11 -10.12 -5.11 5.58
C ALA A 11 -11.36 -4.33 5.12
N THR A 12 -11.19 -3.08 4.69
CA THR A 12 -12.30 -2.25 4.17
C THR A 12 -12.96 -2.88 2.95
N LEU A 13 -12.18 -3.35 1.98
CA LEU A 13 -12.69 -3.97 0.76
C LEU A 13 -13.31 -5.35 1.04
N GLN A 14 -12.75 -6.11 1.98
CA GLN A 14 -13.31 -7.38 2.42
C GLN A 14 -14.66 -7.17 3.13
N ASN A 15 -14.80 -6.12 3.95
CA ASN A 15 -16.09 -5.77 4.54
C ASN A 15 -17.15 -5.48 3.47
N ALA A 16 -16.81 -4.79 2.38
CA ALA A 16 -17.75 -4.55 1.28
C ALA A 16 -18.19 -5.86 0.59
N VAL A 17 -17.26 -6.82 0.43
CA VAL A 17 -17.55 -8.16 -0.11
C VAL A 17 -18.44 -8.94 0.86
N ASP A 18 -18.11 -8.94 2.14
CA ASP A 18 -18.83 -9.67 3.19
C ASP A 18 -20.26 -9.12 3.37
N LEU A 19 -20.44 -7.80 3.20
CA LEU A 19 -21.73 -7.12 3.17
C LEU A 19 -22.47 -7.26 1.83
N GLN A 20 -21.85 -7.89 0.82
CA GLN A 20 -22.40 -8.07 -0.52
C GLN A 20 -22.74 -6.75 -1.25
N ILE A 21 -22.05 -5.67 -0.90
CA ILE A 21 -22.21 -4.34 -1.52
C ILE A 21 -21.03 -3.97 -2.41
N ALA A 22 -20.01 -4.83 -2.48
CA ALA A 22 -18.82 -4.59 -3.30
C ALA A 22 -19.17 -4.53 -4.79
N THR A 23 -18.67 -3.48 -5.43
CA THR A 23 -18.64 -3.33 -6.89
C THR A 23 -17.56 -4.23 -7.51
N GLU A 24 -17.65 -4.47 -8.82
CA GLU A 24 -16.61 -5.22 -9.56
C GLU A 24 -15.23 -4.56 -9.44
N ALA A 25 -15.19 -3.22 -9.39
CA ALA A 25 -13.97 -2.45 -9.19
C ALA A 25 -13.36 -2.71 -7.81
N GLU A 26 -14.18 -2.78 -6.76
CA GLU A 26 -13.73 -3.08 -5.39
C GLU A 26 -13.24 -4.52 -5.26
N ILE A 27 -13.87 -5.48 -5.94
CA ILE A 27 -13.41 -6.88 -5.98
C ILE A 27 -12.04 -6.97 -6.67
N ALA A 28 -11.87 -6.27 -7.79
CA ALA A 28 -10.58 -6.20 -8.49
C ALA A 28 -9.51 -5.53 -7.61
N ALA A 29 -9.85 -4.43 -6.94
CA ALA A 29 -8.97 -3.75 -6.01
C ALA A 29 -8.57 -4.67 -4.83
N LEU A 30 -9.52 -5.40 -4.25
CA LEU A 30 -9.26 -6.34 -3.15
C LEU A 30 -8.22 -7.40 -3.55
N ARG A 31 -8.33 -7.92 -4.77
CA ARG A 31 -7.36 -8.88 -5.31
C ARG A 31 -5.97 -8.25 -5.41
N SER A 32 -5.86 -7.07 -6.00
CA SER A 32 -4.58 -6.37 -6.17
C SER A 32 -3.94 -6.02 -4.82
N TRP A 33 -4.74 -5.56 -3.84
CA TRP A 33 -4.25 -5.29 -2.49
C TRP A 33 -3.76 -6.54 -1.76
N LYS A 34 -4.44 -7.68 -1.93
CA LYS A 34 -3.98 -8.97 -1.37
C LYS A 34 -2.65 -9.41 -1.98
N ILE A 35 -2.46 -9.24 -3.29
CA ILE A 35 -1.19 -9.54 -3.97
C ILE A 35 -0.09 -8.62 -3.43
N TYR A 36 -0.33 -7.31 -3.45
CA TYR A 36 0.61 -6.30 -2.95
C TYR A 36 1.04 -6.57 -1.51
N GLY A 37 0.09 -6.86 -0.60
CA GLY A 37 0.42 -7.17 0.79
C GLY A 37 1.28 -8.42 0.97
N VAL A 38 1.10 -9.43 0.12
CA VAL A 38 1.94 -10.64 0.10
C VAL A 38 3.34 -10.32 -0.42
N GLU A 39 3.45 -9.58 -1.51
CA GLU A 39 4.73 -9.15 -2.07
C GLU A 39 5.50 -8.28 -1.09
N LEU A 40 4.82 -7.32 -0.44
CA LEU A 40 5.42 -6.43 0.56
C LEU A 40 5.98 -7.19 1.77
N ASN A 41 5.30 -8.26 2.21
CA ASN A 41 5.81 -9.11 3.30
C ASN A 41 6.96 -10.04 2.87
N ARG A 42 7.19 -10.21 1.57
CA ARG A 42 8.29 -11.01 1.02
C ARG A 42 9.53 -10.18 0.74
N VAL A 43 9.42 -8.84 0.72
CA VAL A 43 10.58 -7.96 0.61
C VAL A 43 11.48 -8.22 1.83
N ASP A 44 12.63 -8.83 1.58
CA ASP A 44 13.63 -9.07 2.61
C ASP A 44 14.36 -7.76 2.89
N ILE A 45 14.27 -7.29 4.13
CA ILE A 45 14.88 -6.04 4.60
C ILE A 45 16.03 -6.32 5.58
N VAL A 46 16.43 -7.59 5.73
CA VAL A 46 17.35 -8.03 6.79
C VAL A 46 18.82 -7.89 6.38
N GLU A 47 19.17 -8.15 5.12
CA GLU A 47 20.56 -8.07 4.65
C GLU A 47 20.95 -6.69 4.08
N GLU A 48 20.06 -6.04 3.32
CA GLU A 48 20.29 -4.73 2.72
C GLU A 48 18.95 -3.99 2.52
N PRO A 49 18.87 -2.66 2.69
CA PRO A 49 17.68 -1.91 2.31
C PRO A 49 17.37 -2.10 0.81
N PRO A 50 16.16 -2.55 0.44
CA PRO A 50 15.79 -2.74 -0.95
C PRO A 50 15.86 -1.42 -1.70
N LEU A 51 16.37 -1.47 -2.92
CA LEU A 51 16.34 -0.34 -3.86
C LEU A 51 14.88 0.00 -4.22
N ASP A 52 14.63 1.24 -4.65
CA ASP A 52 13.28 1.73 -4.98
C ASP A 52 12.54 0.84 -6.02
N ASN A 53 13.29 0.18 -6.91
CA ASN A 53 12.75 -0.72 -7.93
C ASN A 53 12.46 -2.15 -7.42
N GLU A 54 12.85 -2.49 -6.21
CA GLU A 54 12.60 -3.79 -5.57
C GLU A 54 11.31 -3.78 -4.74
N TRP A 55 10.77 -2.60 -4.44
CA TRP A 55 9.48 -2.45 -3.79
C TRP A 55 8.33 -2.75 -4.78
N PRO A 56 7.31 -3.52 -4.36
CA PRO A 56 6.15 -3.79 -5.21
C PRO A 56 5.38 -2.49 -5.50
N THR A 57 4.80 -2.39 -6.70
CA THR A 57 3.96 -1.24 -7.07
C THR A 57 2.62 -1.29 -6.36
N SER A 58 2.18 -0.16 -5.79
CA SER A 58 0.89 -0.11 -5.12
C SER A 58 -0.26 -0.25 -6.13
N PRO A 59 -1.35 -0.96 -5.78
CA PRO A 59 -2.56 -1.01 -6.60
C PRO A 59 -3.19 0.37 -6.86
N ASN A 60 -2.90 1.36 -5.99
CA ASN A 60 -3.36 2.72 -6.14
C ASN A 60 -2.31 3.70 -5.59
N ASP A 61 -1.40 4.12 -6.47
CA ASP A 61 -0.30 5.03 -6.13
C ASP A 61 -0.80 6.37 -5.59
N ALA A 62 -1.84 6.95 -6.19
CA ALA A 62 -2.41 8.23 -5.74
C ALA A 62 -2.96 8.15 -4.30
N LEU A 63 -3.66 7.06 -3.98
CA LEU A 63 -4.18 6.83 -2.63
C LEU A 63 -3.05 6.59 -1.62
N THR A 64 -2.02 5.86 -2.04
CA THR A 64 -0.85 5.56 -1.19
C THR A 64 -0.04 6.81 -0.90
N ALA A 65 0.18 7.65 -1.92
CA ALA A 65 0.84 8.94 -1.80
C ALA A 65 0.04 9.89 -0.90
N ALA A 66 -1.28 9.97 -1.09
CA ALA A 66 -2.15 10.77 -0.23
C ALA A 66 -2.10 10.30 1.24
N TRP A 67 -2.01 8.98 1.46
CA TRP A 67 -1.86 8.43 2.80
C TRP A 67 -0.50 8.76 3.42
N LEU A 68 0.60 8.65 2.67
CA LEU A 68 1.95 9.00 3.14
C LEU A 68 2.03 10.48 3.55
N VAL A 69 1.50 11.38 2.73
CA VAL A 69 1.39 12.81 3.04
C VAL A 69 0.57 13.02 4.32
N ALA A 70 -0.55 12.33 4.47
CA ALA A 70 -1.38 12.41 5.69
C ALA A 70 -0.68 11.86 6.94
N GLN A 71 0.31 10.98 6.79
CA GLN A 71 1.17 10.48 7.88
C GLN A 71 2.41 11.37 8.14
N GLY A 72 2.56 12.48 7.41
CA GLY A 72 3.69 13.40 7.54
C GLY A 72 4.94 13.00 6.76
N PHE A 73 4.83 12.03 5.84
CA PHE A 73 5.88 11.66 4.90
C PHE A 73 5.64 12.40 3.58
N ASP A 74 6.25 13.57 3.43
CA ASP A 74 6.25 14.34 2.19
C ASP A 74 7.44 13.94 1.32
N GLU A 75 7.21 13.15 0.26
CA GLU A 75 8.24 12.80 -0.73
C GLU A 75 8.68 13.99 -1.60
N THR A 76 8.00 15.15 -1.52
CA THR A 76 8.27 16.32 -2.38
C THR A 76 9.10 17.42 -1.72
N ALA A 77 9.38 17.31 -0.42
CA ALA A 77 10.25 18.26 0.26
C ALA A 77 11.72 17.86 0.04
N PRO A 78 12.58 18.72 -0.55
CA PRO A 78 14.02 18.45 -0.54
C PRO A 78 14.45 18.37 0.93
N GLN A 79 14.95 17.20 1.35
CA GLN A 79 15.67 17.09 2.60
C GLN A 79 16.96 17.91 2.45
N ILE A 80 16.91 19.16 2.92
CA ILE A 80 18.10 19.98 3.11
C ILE A 80 18.60 19.70 4.53
N PRO A 81 19.74 19.00 4.71
CA PRO A 81 20.43 19.03 5.99
C PRO A 81 21.31 20.28 6.07
N ALA A 82 20.93 21.21 6.95
CA ALA A 82 21.79 21.90 7.93
C ALA A 82 20.98 22.99 8.64
#